data_AF-A0A1C7MQ20-F1
#
_entry.id   AF-A0A1C7MQ20-F1
#
_cell.length_a   1.000
_cell.length_b   1.000
_cell.length_c   1.000
_cell.angle_alpha   90.00
_cell.angle_beta   90.00
_cell.angle_gamma   90.00
#
_symmetry.space_group_name_H-M   'P 1'
#
loop_
_entity.id
_entity.type
_entity.pdbx_description
1 polymer ?
#
loop_
_entity_poly.entity_id
_entity_poly.type
_entity_poly.pdbx_seq_one_letter_code
_entity_poly.pdbx_strand_id
1 'polypeptide(L)'
;MNALPAQFPPLPAAPDQFIWSPNVQSAYKTIYDAYDRIIQLLHLDDSDPLRLRYHSDKLAAEIVPILTAMEEGSFNGPTLPPVTREYTGRRGCPRKKIDQAFLKEIISPTWNISISRLAKVIGTHRHTVRRNLRSYGLKHTYLNISNDELDLIIKAYKQRKPDSGIRYLTGFLRRHGFRIQKTRVY
;
A
#
# COMPACT_ATOMS: atom_id res chain seq x y z
N MET A 1 0.36 -26.68 13.46
CA MET A 1 -0.48 -25.59 12.93
C MET A 1 -1.17 -24.95 14.12
N ASN A 2 -0.72 -23.78 14.56
CA ASN A 2 -1.33 -23.10 15.70
C ASN A 2 -2.60 -22.40 15.23
N ALA A 3 -3.75 -22.78 15.79
CA ALA A 3 -5.01 -22.11 15.50
C ALA A 3 -4.89 -20.64 15.92
N LEU A 4 -5.19 -19.72 14.99
CA LEU A 4 -5.24 -18.30 15.34
C LEU A 4 -6.40 -18.07 16.32
N PRO A 5 -6.21 -17.26 17.37
CA PRO A 5 -7.27 -16.98 18.33
C PRO A 5 -8.43 -16.26 17.64
N ALA A 6 -9.64 -16.78 17.80
CA ALA A 6 -10.86 -16.27 17.18
C ALA A 6 -11.25 -14.85 17.64
N GLN A 7 -10.66 -14.37 18.72
CA GLN A 7 -10.95 -13.06 19.31
C GLN A 7 -9.67 -12.41 19.86
N PHE A 8 -9.61 -11.09 19.76
CA PHE A 8 -8.54 -10.30 20.37
C PHE A 8 -8.62 -10.40 21.89
N PRO A 9 -7.49 -10.53 22.62
CA PRO A 9 -7.52 -10.65 24.07
C PRO A 9 -8.10 -9.38 24.74
N PRO A 10 -8.90 -9.53 25.81
CA PRO A 10 -9.41 -8.39 26.56
C PRO A 10 -8.27 -7.60 27.19
N LEU A 11 -8.47 -6.29 27.38
CA LEU A 11 -7.52 -5.46 28.11
C LEU A 11 -7.36 -6.02 29.53
N PRO A 12 -6.14 -6.30 30.00
CA PRO A 12 -5.93 -6.88 31.33
C PRO A 12 -6.45 -5.92 32.40
N ALA A 13 -6.95 -6.50 33.50
CA ALA A 13 -7.30 -5.73 34.68
C ALA A 13 -6.09 -4.90 35.11
N ALA A 14 -6.30 -3.61 35.32
CA ALA A 14 -5.22 -2.75 35.75
C ALA A 14 -4.73 -3.21 37.15
N PRO A 15 -3.41 -3.18 37.41
CA PRO A 15 -2.89 -3.50 38.73
C PRO A 15 -3.50 -2.54 39.77
N ASP A 16 -3.76 -3.05 40.97
CA ASP A 16 -4.60 -2.43 42.01
C ASP A 16 -4.50 -0.89 42.07
N GLN A 17 -5.66 -0.25 41.90
CA GLN A 17 -5.91 1.20 41.94
C GLN A 17 -5.54 2.03 40.69
N PHE A 18 -4.98 1.45 39.63
CA PHE A 18 -4.73 2.19 38.39
C PHE A 18 -5.94 2.14 37.43
N ILE A 19 -6.35 3.27 36.86
CA ILE A 19 -7.30 3.29 35.73
C ILE A 19 -6.45 3.50 34.47
N TRP A 20 -6.61 2.64 33.47
CA TRP A 20 -5.92 2.81 32.19
C TRP A 20 -6.23 4.18 31.61
N SER A 21 -5.18 4.92 31.24
CA SER A 21 -5.34 6.27 30.71
C SER A 21 -6.21 6.28 29.44
N PRO A 22 -6.88 7.41 29.12
CA PRO A 22 -7.71 7.51 27.92
C PRO A 22 -6.95 7.18 26.63
N ASN A 23 -5.65 7.47 26.59
CA ASN A 23 -4.77 7.15 25.47
C ASN A 23 -4.60 5.64 25.29
N VAL A 24 -4.42 4.88 26.39
CA VAL A 24 -4.30 3.42 26.35
C VAL A 24 -5.62 2.78 25.91
N GLN A 25 -6.76 3.28 26.40
CA GLN A 25 -8.07 2.80 25.97
C GLN A 25 -8.34 3.10 24.49
N SER A 26 -7.97 4.30 24.01
CA SER A 26 -8.09 4.68 22.60
C SER A 26 -7.17 3.84 21.70
N ALA A 27 -5.94 3.59 22.13
CA ALA A 27 -5.00 2.73 21.42
C ALA A 27 -5.52 1.29 21.35
N TYR A 28 -5.99 0.73 22.47
CA TYR A 28 -6.60 -0.60 22.53
C TYR A 28 -7.79 -0.71 21.58
N LYS A 29 -8.71 0.26 21.59
CA LYS A 29 -9.87 0.28 20.68
C LYS A 29 -9.45 0.34 19.21
N THR A 30 -8.44 1.14 18.89
CA THR A 30 -7.92 1.26 17.51
C THR A 30 -7.32 -0.05 17.02
N ILE A 31 -6.56 -0.73 17.89
CA ILE A 31 -5.96 -2.04 17.59
C ILE A 31 -7.05 -3.12 17.46
N TYR A 32 -8.03 -3.12 18.36
CA TYR A 32 -9.18 -4.02 18.33
C TYR A 32 -9.97 -3.88 17.02
N ASP A 33 -10.34 -2.65 16.64
CA ASP A 33 -11.06 -2.35 15.40
C ASP A 33 -10.27 -2.76 14.14
N ALA A 34 -8.94 -2.62 14.18
CA ALA A 34 -8.07 -3.04 13.08
C ALA A 34 -8.00 -4.58 12.97
N TYR A 35 -7.89 -5.27 14.11
CA TYR A 35 -7.84 -6.72 14.16
C TYR A 35 -9.16 -7.35 13.68
N ASP A 36 -10.30 -6.83 14.13
CA ASP A 36 -11.64 -7.29 13.72
C ASP A 36 -11.85 -7.14 12.20
N ARG A 37 -11.44 -5.99 11.63
CA ARG A 37 -11.46 -5.78 10.17
C ARG A 37 -10.58 -6.78 9.42
N ILE A 38 -9.41 -7.13 9.96
CA ILE A 38 -8.50 -8.10 9.33
C ILE A 38 -9.10 -9.51 9.38
N ILE A 39 -9.73 -9.90 10.49
CA ILE A 39 -10.46 -11.17 10.61
C ILE A 39 -11.64 -11.22 9.63
N GLN A 40 -12.44 -10.16 9.55
CA GLN A 40 -13.54 -10.09 8.58
C GLN A 40 -13.04 -10.19 7.14
N LEU A 41 -11.91 -9.55 6.81
CA LEU A 41 -11.26 -9.66 5.50
C LEU A 41 -10.65 -11.03 5.23
N LEU A 42 -10.18 -11.73 6.25
CA LEU A 42 -9.69 -13.11 6.19
C LEU A 42 -10.82 -14.09 5.87
N HIS A 43 -12.03 -13.85 6.39
CA HIS A 43 -13.22 -14.67 6.14
C HIS A 43 -13.91 -14.39 4.79
N LEU A 44 -13.52 -13.38 4.04
CA LEU A 44 -14.14 -12.97 2.76
C LEU A 44 -13.62 -13.74 1.50
N ASP A 45 -13.08 -14.94 1.67
CA ASP A 45 -13.00 -16.00 0.64
C ASP A 45 -12.15 -15.78 -0.65
N ASP A 46 -11.05 -15.01 -0.61
CA ASP A 46 -10.03 -15.09 -1.67
C ASP A 46 -8.62 -14.55 -1.31
N SER A 47 -8.36 -14.41 0.00
CA SER A 47 -7.08 -13.92 0.52
C SER A 47 -6.22 -15.11 0.95
N ASP A 48 -5.38 -15.59 0.04
CA ASP A 48 -4.35 -16.59 0.33
C ASP A 48 -3.59 -16.22 1.64
N PRO A 49 -3.61 -17.07 2.68
CA PRO A 49 -2.94 -16.82 3.96
C PRO A 49 -1.46 -16.45 3.80
N LEU A 50 -0.79 -16.98 2.78
CA LEU A 50 0.60 -16.63 2.46
C LEU A 50 0.74 -15.19 1.99
N ARG A 51 -0.24 -14.68 1.25
CA ARG A 51 -0.27 -13.31 0.76
C ARG A 51 -0.51 -12.32 1.91
N LEU A 52 -1.40 -12.64 2.84
CA LEU A 52 -1.65 -11.81 4.01
C LEU A 52 -0.46 -11.82 4.96
N ARG A 53 0.16 -12.98 5.18
CA ARG A 53 1.40 -13.08 5.94
C ARG A 53 2.53 -12.31 5.28
N TYR A 54 2.71 -12.43 3.97
CA TYR A 54 3.69 -11.64 3.22
C TYR A 54 3.44 -10.12 3.35
N HIS A 55 2.19 -9.67 3.24
CA HIS A 55 1.87 -8.25 3.42
C HIS A 55 2.03 -7.81 4.88
N SER A 56 1.69 -8.65 5.85
CA SER A 56 1.89 -8.38 7.28
C SER A 56 3.37 -8.28 7.63
N ASP A 57 4.18 -9.24 7.18
CA ASP A 57 5.62 -9.28 7.41
C ASP A 57 6.31 -8.10 6.72
N LYS A 58 5.88 -7.76 5.50
CA LYS A 58 6.39 -6.61 4.76
C LYS A 58 5.99 -5.28 5.40
N LEU A 59 4.73 -5.15 5.86
CA LEU A 59 4.28 -3.96 6.60
C LEU A 59 5.02 -3.84 7.93
N ALA A 60 5.21 -4.93 8.65
CA ALA A 60 5.99 -4.92 9.88
C ALA A 60 7.44 -4.49 9.62
N ALA A 61 8.09 -5.04 8.59
CA ALA A 61 9.47 -4.70 8.23
C ALA A 61 9.62 -3.26 7.71
N GLU A 62 8.61 -2.70 7.03
CA GLU A 62 8.66 -1.33 6.51
C GLU A 62 8.18 -0.28 7.52
N ILE A 63 7.11 -0.57 8.28
CA ILE A 63 6.45 0.43 9.14
C ILE A 63 7.03 0.45 10.55
N VAL A 64 7.42 -0.70 11.12
CA VAL A 64 7.95 -0.71 12.49
C VAL A 64 9.23 0.13 12.60
N PRO A 65 10.23 0.01 11.71
CA PRO A 65 11.41 0.88 11.77
C PRO A 65 11.09 2.37 11.58
N ILE A 66 10.07 2.69 10.78
CA ILE A 66 9.60 4.07 10.60
C ILE A 66 9.00 4.59 11.91
N LEU A 67 8.13 3.82 12.56
CA LEU A 67 7.51 4.21 13.82
C LEU A 67 8.56 4.34 14.94
N THR A 68 9.51 3.41 15.02
CA THR A 68 10.62 3.46 15.97
C THR A 68 11.50 4.71 15.72
N ALA A 69 11.84 4.99 14.46
CA ALA A 69 12.59 6.20 14.12
C ALA A 69 11.81 7.50 14.38
N MET A 70 10.48 7.48 14.28
CA MET A 70 9.62 8.62 14.62
C MET A 70 9.58 8.86 16.13
N GLU A 71 9.53 7.80 16.94
CA GLU A 71 9.54 7.87 18.40
C GLU A 71 10.90 8.33 18.94
N GLU A 72 12.00 7.94 18.29
CA GLU A 72 13.36 8.39 18.60
C GLU A 72 13.70 9.79 18.03
N GLY A 73 12.78 10.44 17.31
CA GLY A 73 12.99 11.76 16.71
C GLY A 73 14.02 11.77 15.56
N SER A 74 14.42 10.60 15.06
CA SER A 74 15.47 10.36 14.06
C SER A 74 14.92 10.09 12.65
N PHE A 75 13.60 10.13 12.47
CA PHE A 75 12.96 9.85 11.18
C PHE A 75 13.29 10.91 10.12
N ASN A 76 14.29 10.61 9.28
CA ASN A 76 14.65 11.34 8.06
C ASN A 76 13.82 10.91 6.84
N GLY A 77 12.58 10.43 7.03
CA GLY A 77 11.68 10.22 5.90
C GLY A 77 11.15 11.54 5.35
N PRO A 78 10.34 11.52 4.27
CA PRO A 78 9.79 12.75 3.71
C PRO A 78 8.84 13.40 4.74
N THR A 79 9.37 14.33 5.52
CA THR A 79 8.66 15.17 6.51
C THR A 79 7.67 16.12 5.83
N LEU A 80 7.67 16.18 4.49
CA LEU A 80 6.76 17.01 3.74
C LEU A 80 5.44 16.27 3.55
N PRO A 81 4.28 16.88 3.90
CA PRO A 81 3.01 16.37 3.44
C PRO A 81 3.08 16.26 1.92
N PRO A 82 2.60 15.16 1.30
CA PRO A 82 2.77 14.90 -0.14
C PRO A 82 2.13 16.01 -1.00
N VAL A 83 1.33 16.89 -0.40
CA VAL A 83 0.72 18.06 -1.02
C VAL A 83 1.03 19.32 -0.22
N THR A 84 1.72 20.26 -0.85
CA THR A 84 1.95 21.61 -0.32
C THR A 84 1.05 22.63 -1.02
N ARG A 85 0.65 23.69 -0.32
CA ARG A 85 -0.04 24.84 -0.92
C ARG A 85 0.99 25.88 -1.35
N GLU A 86 1.05 26.18 -2.64
CA GLU A 86 1.86 27.26 -3.18
C GLU A 86 1.05 28.56 -3.17
N TYR A 87 1.59 29.57 -2.48
CA TYR A 87 1.03 30.91 -2.45
C TYR A 87 1.72 31.76 -3.52
N THR A 88 0.94 32.31 -4.45
CA THR A 88 1.44 33.13 -5.57
C THR A 88 1.37 34.63 -5.29
N GLY A 89 0.91 35.04 -4.09
CA GLY A 89 0.70 36.43 -3.70
C GLY A 89 -0.51 37.12 -4.38
N ARG A 90 -1.21 36.43 -5.29
CA ARG A 90 -2.38 36.94 -6.00
C ARG A 90 -3.68 36.48 -5.33
N ARG A 91 -4.77 37.26 -5.47
CA ARG A 91 -6.10 36.85 -5.01
C ARG A 91 -6.52 35.52 -5.66
N GLY A 92 -7.04 34.59 -4.85
CA GLY A 92 -7.54 33.28 -5.28
C GLY A 92 -7.19 32.14 -4.31
N CYS A 93 -7.69 30.93 -4.60
CA CYS A 93 -7.35 29.74 -3.83
C CYS A 93 -5.91 29.28 -4.14
N PRO A 94 -5.05 29.08 -3.13
CA PRO A 94 -3.66 28.63 -3.32
C PRO A 94 -3.57 27.32 -4.09
N ARG A 95 -2.55 27.20 -4.93
CA ARG A 95 -2.39 26.03 -5.79
C ARG A 95 -1.88 24.85 -4.96
N LYS A 96 -2.50 23.68 -5.12
CA LYS A 96 -1.98 22.42 -4.55
C LYS A 96 -0.85 21.88 -5.45
N LYS A 97 0.36 21.76 -4.90
CA LYS A 97 1.51 21.14 -5.55
C LYS A 97 1.85 19.84 -4.84
N ILE A 98 2.08 18.80 -5.61
CA ILE A 98 2.48 17.50 -5.08
C ILE A 98 4.00 17.42 -5.18
N ASP A 99 4.65 16.89 -4.15
CA ASP A 99 6.10 16.70 -4.18
C ASP A 99 6.54 15.80 -5.35
N GLN A 100 7.64 16.20 -6.00
CA GLN A 100 8.14 15.51 -7.19
C GLN A 100 8.84 14.20 -6.83
N ALA A 101 9.63 14.18 -5.76
CA ALA A 101 10.37 12.99 -5.35
C ALA A 101 9.39 11.88 -4.97
N PHE A 102 8.37 12.22 -4.18
CA PHE A 102 7.26 11.34 -3.84
C PHE A 102 6.54 10.76 -5.07
N LEU A 103 6.19 11.60 -6.05
CA LEU A 103 5.54 11.12 -7.27
C LEU A 103 6.44 10.22 -8.11
N LYS A 104 7.75 10.48 -8.13
CA LYS A 104 8.72 9.67 -8.87
C LYS A 104 8.87 8.28 -8.25
N GLU A 105 8.93 8.19 -6.93
CA GLU A 105 9.02 6.93 -6.20
C GLU A 105 7.77 6.07 -6.43
N ILE A 106 6.59 6.63 -6.21
CA ILE A 106 5.33 5.88 -6.31
C ILE A 106 4.99 5.44 -7.73
N ILE A 107 5.45 6.17 -8.74
CA ILE A 107 5.18 5.83 -10.15
C ILE A 107 6.24 4.90 -10.72
N SER A 108 7.30 4.62 -9.95
CA SER A 108 8.25 3.58 -10.27
C SER A 108 7.52 2.27 -10.59
N PRO A 109 7.97 1.48 -11.60
CA PRO A 109 7.35 0.20 -11.97
C PRO A 109 7.20 -0.79 -10.80
N THR A 110 8.01 -0.63 -9.75
CA THR A 110 7.93 -1.40 -8.50
C THR A 110 6.56 -1.26 -7.84
N TRP A 111 5.98 -0.07 -7.88
CA TRP A 111 4.72 0.27 -7.23
C TRP A 111 3.60 0.23 -8.28
N ASN A 112 2.88 -0.89 -8.37
CA ASN A 112 1.76 -1.04 -9.30
C ASN A 112 0.47 -0.31 -8.83
N ILE A 113 0.56 1.00 -8.59
CA ILE A 113 -0.54 1.82 -8.06
C ILE A 113 -1.24 2.59 -9.18
N SER A 114 -2.55 2.46 -9.29
CA SER A 114 -3.32 3.28 -10.24
C SER A 114 -3.37 4.76 -9.83
N ILE A 115 -3.37 5.68 -10.80
CA ILE A 115 -3.48 7.13 -10.55
C ILE A 115 -4.72 7.47 -9.72
N SER A 116 -5.84 6.77 -9.94
CA SER A 116 -7.07 7.00 -9.17
C SER A 116 -6.91 6.62 -7.71
N ARG A 117 -6.23 5.49 -7.42
CA ARG A 117 -5.94 5.07 -6.05
C ARG A 117 -4.93 6.00 -5.39
N LEU A 118 -3.90 6.41 -6.13
CA LEU A 118 -2.94 7.40 -5.68
C LEU A 118 -3.63 8.72 -5.29
N ALA A 119 -4.54 9.22 -6.12
CA ALA A 119 -5.32 10.43 -5.82
C ALA A 119 -6.13 10.30 -4.52
N LYS A 120 -6.77 9.14 -4.28
CA LYS A 120 -7.51 8.87 -3.04
C LYS A 120 -6.59 8.90 -1.82
N VAL A 121 -5.42 8.26 -1.89
CA VAL A 121 -4.43 8.23 -0.80
C VAL A 121 -3.88 9.64 -0.49
N ILE A 122 -3.58 10.41 -1.52
CA ILE A 122 -3.06 11.79 -1.39
C ILE A 122 -4.18 12.78 -0.96
N GLY A 123 -5.45 12.40 -1.07
CA GLY A 123 -6.58 13.32 -0.82
C GLY A 123 -6.73 14.41 -1.89
N THR A 124 -6.38 14.10 -3.15
CA THR A 124 -6.51 15.03 -4.28
C THR A 124 -7.27 14.43 -5.46
N HIS A 125 -7.72 15.27 -6.37
CA HIS A 125 -8.36 14.79 -7.58
C HIS A 125 -7.35 14.16 -8.56
N ARG A 126 -7.75 13.09 -9.25
CA ARG A 126 -6.93 12.40 -10.27
C ARG A 126 -6.36 13.32 -11.36
N HIS A 127 -7.07 14.41 -11.69
CA HIS A 127 -6.58 15.39 -12.65
C HIS A 127 -5.44 16.25 -12.10
N THR A 128 -5.45 16.54 -10.80
CA THR A 128 -4.36 17.25 -10.10
C THR A 128 -3.09 16.41 -10.13
N VAL A 129 -3.20 15.12 -9.84
CA VAL A 129 -2.08 14.17 -9.95
C VAL A 129 -1.54 14.14 -11.39
N ARG A 130 -2.40 13.89 -12.40
CA ARG A 130 -1.99 13.88 -13.81
C ARG A 130 -1.34 15.19 -14.28
N ARG A 131 -1.82 16.33 -13.78
CA ARG A 131 -1.24 17.64 -14.09
C ARG A 131 0.18 17.75 -13.54
N ASN A 132 0.39 17.40 -12.27
CA ASN A 132 1.72 17.41 -11.64
C ASN A 132 2.68 16.44 -12.35
N LEU A 133 2.21 15.25 -12.75
CA LEU A 133 3.03 14.31 -13.51
C LEU A 133 3.49 14.86 -14.85
N ARG A 134 2.60 15.53 -15.58
CA ARG A 134 2.96 16.18 -16.84
C ARG A 134 3.95 17.32 -16.64
N SER A 135 3.77 18.16 -15.61
CA SER A 135 4.72 19.24 -15.32
C SER A 135 6.10 18.73 -14.94
N TYR A 136 6.19 17.56 -14.31
CA TYR A 136 7.47 16.94 -13.94
C TYR A 136 8.03 15.98 -15.00
N GLY A 137 7.34 15.79 -16.14
CA GLY A 137 7.76 14.84 -17.17
C GLY A 137 7.67 13.37 -16.77
N LEU A 138 7.00 13.05 -15.65
CA LEU A 138 6.90 11.70 -15.12
C LEU A 138 5.79 10.92 -15.86
N LYS A 139 6.13 9.70 -16.30
CA LYS A 139 5.20 8.80 -16.97
C LYS A 139 5.09 7.51 -16.19
N HIS A 140 3.88 6.95 -16.21
CA HIS A 140 3.64 5.63 -15.64
C HIS A 140 4.16 4.55 -16.59
N THR A 141 5.35 4.04 -16.30
CA THR A 141 6.06 3.08 -17.15
C THR A 141 5.68 1.63 -16.82
N TYR A 142 6.09 0.72 -17.71
CA TYR A 142 5.98 -0.73 -17.53
C TYR A 142 7.23 -1.25 -16.83
N LEU A 143 7.12 -2.41 -16.17
CA LEU A 143 8.24 -3.12 -15.59
C LEU A 143 9.17 -3.62 -16.69
N ASN A 144 10.47 -3.41 -16.52
CA ASN A 144 11.51 -3.91 -17.42
C ASN A 144 11.94 -5.32 -17.01
N ILE A 145 11.06 -6.31 -17.19
CA ILE A 145 11.34 -7.73 -16.95
C ILE A 145 11.90 -8.39 -18.22
N SER A 146 12.78 -9.38 -18.13
CA SER A 146 13.22 -10.16 -19.31
C SER A 146 12.08 -11.03 -19.87
N ASN A 147 12.16 -11.42 -21.14
CA ASN A 147 11.21 -12.39 -21.72
C ASN A 147 11.35 -13.76 -21.03
N ASP A 148 12.56 -14.22 -20.73
CA ASP A 148 12.79 -15.52 -20.09
C ASP A 148 12.18 -15.58 -18.68
N GLU A 149 12.33 -14.49 -17.91
CA GLU A 149 11.72 -14.34 -16.59
C GLU A 149 10.20 -14.31 -16.67
N LEU A 150 9.65 -13.60 -17.65
CA LEU A 150 8.21 -13.56 -17.89
C LEU A 150 7.68 -14.95 -18.25
N ASP A 151 8.36 -15.68 -19.14
CA ASP A 151 7.98 -17.03 -19.54
C ASP A 151 8.04 -18.01 -18.37
N LEU A 152 9.03 -17.89 -17.49
CA LEU A 152 9.11 -18.70 -16.28
C LEU A 152 7.88 -18.48 -15.38
N ILE A 153 7.48 -17.22 -15.19
CA ILE A 153 6.29 -16.85 -14.40
C ILE A 153 5.01 -17.39 -15.06
N ILE A 154 4.89 -17.25 -16.39
CA ILE A 154 3.73 -17.73 -17.16
C ILE A 154 3.64 -19.26 -17.07
N LYS A 155 4.76 -19.97 -17.25
CA LYS A 155 4.83 -21.44 -17.11
C LYS A 155 4.43 -21.89 -15.71
N ALA A 156 4.98 -21.26 -14.67
CA ALA A 156 4.63 -21.57 -13.28
C ALA A 156 3.14 -21.33 -12.99
N TYR A 157 2.54 -20.27 -13.55
CA TYR A 157 1.12 -20.00 -13.43
C TYR A 157 0.26 -21.05 -14.16
N LYS A 158 0.64 -21.40 -15.40
CA LYS A 158 -0.07 -22.38 -16.22
C LYS A 158 0.00 -23.80 -15.68
N GLN A 159 1.11 -24.19 -15.05
CA GLN A 159 1.21 -25.47 -14.34
C GLN A 159 0.17 -25.59 -13.21
N ARG A 160 -0.11 -24.49 -12.50
CA ARG A 160 -1.12 -24.48 -11.42
C ARG A 160 -2.54 -24.34 -11.94
N LYS A 161 -2.74 -23.63 -13.05
CA LYS A 161 -4.07 -23.35 -13.64
C LYS A 161 -4.02 -23.52 -15.17
N PRO A 162 -4.07 -24.76 -15.69
CA PRO A 162 -3.89 -25.03 -17.11
C PRO A 162 -4.94 -24.35 -17.99
N ASP A 163 -6.22 -24.43 -17.60
CA ASP A 163 -7.36 -23.92 -18.36
C ASP A 163 -7.58 -22.41 -18.26
N SER A 164 -6.70 -21.71 -17.53
CA SER A 164 -6.87 -20.27 -17.29
C SER A 164 -6.58 -19.45 -18.56
N GLY A 165 -7.56 -18.66 -19.00
CA GLY A 165 -7.37 -17.75 -20.14
C GLY A 165 -6.41 -16.59 -19.84
N ILE A 166 -5.92 -15.93 -20.90
CA ILE A 166 -4.97 -14.81 -20.82
C ILE A 166 -5.47 -13.63 -19.96
N ARG A 167 -6.79 -13.46 -19.83
CA ARG A 167 -7.41 -12.46 -18.96
C ARG A 167 -7.12 -12.73 -17.48
N TYR A 168 -7.15 -13.99 -17.07
CA TYR A 168 -6.83 -14.40 -15.70
C TYR A 168 -5.33 -14.32 -15.43
N LEU A 169 -4.48 -14.68 -16.41
CA LEU A 169 -3.03 -14.48 -16.35
C LEU A 169 -2.68 -12.98 -16.19
N THR A 170 -3.28 -12.12 -17.00
CA THR A 170 -3.07 -10.66 -16.90
C THR A 170 -3.51 -10.13 -15.52
N GLY A 171 -4.63 -10.64 -15.00
CA GLY A 171 -5.09 -10.32 -13.66
C GLY A 171 -4.11 -10.77 -12.58
N PHE A 172 -3.58 -11.99 -12.69
CA PHE A 172 -2.56 -12.54 -11.80
C PHE A 172 -1.30 -11.68 -11.79
N LEU A 173 -0.75 -11.36 -12.96
CA LEU A 173 0.44 -10.51 -13.09
C LEU A 173 0.23 -9.15 -12.40
N ARG A 174 -0.90 -8.47 -12.67
CA ARG A 174 -1.24 -7.20 -12.02
C ARG A 174 -1.36 -7.34 -10.50
N ARG A 175 -2.01 -8.41 -10.03
CA ARG A 175 -2.23 -8.69 -8.60
C ARG A 175 -0.90 -8.97 -7.87
N HIS A 176 0.12 -9.45 -8.57
CA HIS A 176 1.49 -9.66 -8.08
C HIS A 176 2.44 -8.47 -8.32
N GLY A 177 1.93 -7.33 -8.81
CA GLY A 177 2.74 -6.12 -9.00
C GLY A 177 3.42 -6.02 -10.37
N PHE A 178 3.29 -7.04 -11.22
CA PHE A 178 3.85 -7.03 -12.57
C PHE A 178 2.99 -6.20 -13.52
N ARG A 179 3.41 -4.96 -13.78
CA ARG A 179 2.82 -4.12 -14.82
C ARG A 179 3.54 -4.33 -16.15
N ILE A 180 3.03 -5.25 -16.96
CA ILE A 180 3.64 -5.66 -18.22
C ILE A 180 2.81 -5.15 -19.41
N GLN A 181 3.46 -4.93 -20.55
CA GLN A 181 2.78 -4.63 -21.80
C GLN A 181 1.95 -5.82 -22.27
N LYS A 182 0.72 -5.58 -22.70
CA LYS A 182 -0.20 -6.65 -23.14
C LYS A 182 0.42 -7.48 -24.27
N THR A 183 1.12 -6.84 -25.19
CA THR A 183 1.81 -7.46 -26.33
C THR A 183 2.90 -8.45 -25.94
N ARG A 184 3.48 -8.33 -24.73
CA ARG A 184 4.52 -9.26 -24.24
C ARG A 184 3.95 -10.53 -23.59
N VAL A 185 2.64 -10.58 -23.37
CA VAL A 185 1.94 -11.73 -22.77
C VAL A 185 1.30 -12.61 -23.86
N TYR A 186 1.25 -12.12 -25.11
CA TYR A 186 0.72 -12.83 -26.27
C TYR A 186 1.76 -13.74 -26.91
#